data_AF-A0A9P3P0L7-F1
#
_entry.id   AF-A0A9P3P0L7-F1
#
_cell.length_a   1.000
_cell.length_b   1.000
_cell.length_c   1.000
_cell.angle_alpha   90.00
_cell.angle_beta   90.00
_cell.angle_gamma   90.00
#
_symmetry.space_group_name_H-M   'P 1'
#
loop_
_entity.id
_entity.type
_entity.pdbx_description
1 polymer ?
#
loop_
_entity_poly.entity_id
_entity_poly.type
_entity_poly.pdbx_seq_one_letter_code
_entity_poly.pdbx_strand_id
1 'polypeptide(L)'
;MMKSYGSPAKGSGRASRLRLFSLIVICLGVVTWLHYDVPEKAETKKADPNTIARMCEGRYIYMYDLPARFNKDVVAKCRGRDDTGQRCAELSSWGMGVPYNSKKPEYAGVAHWWSTSLYSTELLLHHRLSNHLCLTPHAAQAHLFYVPFYPVCSGARAGLLQHHHRRVL
;
A
#
# COMPACT_ATOMS: atom_id res chain seq x y z
N MET A 1 52.04 19.34 68.34
CA MET A 1 52.38 18.08 67.64
C MET A 1 51.23 17.71 66.71
N MET A 2 51.41 17.87 65.40
CA MET A 2 50.42 17.46 64.38
C MET A 2 50.86 16.12 63.78
N LYS A 3 50.01 15.08 63.81
CA LYS A 3 50.18 13.88 62.99
C LYS A 3 49.28 14.01 61.77
N SER A 4 49.90 14.16 60.60
CA SER A 4 49.28 14.00 59.30
C SER A 4 49.19 12.50 58.98
N TYR A 5 47.99 12.02 58.64
CA TYR A 5 47.80 10.72 57.99
C TYR A 5 47.13 10.97 56.65
N GLY A 6 47.83 10.62 55.58
CA GLY A 6 47.34 10.73 54.20
C GLY A 6 46.21 9.77 53.89
N SER A 7 45.26 10.21 53.06
CA SER A 7 44.23 9.34 52.48
C SER A 7 44.79 8.49 51.34
N PRO A 8 44.37 7.21 51.20
CA PRO A 8 44.63 6.44 49.99
C PRO A 8 43.57 6.77 48.93
N ALA A 9 44.02 7.15 47.74
CA ALA A 9 43.19 7.25 46.55
C ALA A 9 42.77 5.83 46.09
N LYS A 10 41.47 5.53 46.12
CA LYS A 10 40.89 4.34 45.46
C LYS A 10 39.99 4.79 44.32
N GLY A 11 40.55 4.81 43.11
CA GLY A 11 39.81 5.13 41.88
C GLY A 11 40.40 4.41 40.67
N SER A 12 40.21 3.09 40.55
CA SER A 12 40.69 2.34 39.36
C SER A 12 39.91 1.05 39.02
N GLY A 13 38.77 0.77 39.67
CA GLY A 13 38.06 -0.52 39.51
C GLY A 13 36.81 -0.50 38.61
N ARG A 14 36.25 0.67 38.31
CA ARG A 14 34.94 0.82 37.65
C ARG A 14 35.07 1.09 36.14
N ALA A 15 36.04 1.91 35.75
CA ALA A 15 36.33 2.20 34.34
C ALA A 15 36.87 0.98 33.57
N SER A 16 37.67 0.13 34.23
CA SER A 16 38.28 -1.06 33.61
C SER A 16 37.24 -2.14 33.29
N ARG A 17 36.26 -2.36 34.19
CA ARG A 17 35.15 -3.29 33.95
C ARG A 17 34.24 -2.81 32.82
N LEU A 18 33.90 -1.52 32.81
CA LEU A 18 33.05 -0.95 31.76
C LEU A 18 33.71 -1.08 30.37
N ARG A 19 35.03 -0.84 30.28
CA ARG A 19 35.81 -1.05 29.05
C ARG A 19 35.82 -2.52 28.61
N LEU A 20 35.98 -3.46 29.54
CA LEU A 20 35.96 -4.89 29.22
C LEU A 20 34.57 -5.35 28.73
N PHE A 21 33.49 -4.88 29.36
CA PHE A 21 32.12 -5.14 28.91
C PHE A 21 31.85 -4.57 27.52
N SER A 22 32.30 -3.34 27.23
CA SER A 22 32.18 -2.76 25.89
C SER A 22 32.91 -3.58 24.84
N LEU A 23 34.13 -4.06 25.13
CA LEU A 23 34.89 -4.90 24.20
C LEU A 23 34.22 -6.26 23.96
N ILE A 24 33.64 -6.87 24.99
CA ILE A 24 32.92 -8.14 24.86
C ILE A 24 31.68 -7.97 23.97
N VAL A 25 30.90 -6.91 24.16
CA VAL A 25 29.70 -6.64 23.33
C VAL A 25 30.09 -6.36 21.89
N ILE A 26 31.18 -5.61 21.65
CA ILE A 26 31.69 -5.37 20.29
C ILE A 26 32.16 -6.68 19.66
N CYS A 27 32.94 -7.49 20.36
CA CYS A 27 33.39 -8.79 19.86
C CYS A 27 32.22 -9.73 19.56
N LEU A 28 31.23 -9.82 20.44
CA LEU A 28 30.03 -10.63 20.19
C LEU A 28 29.24 -10.11 18.99
N GLY A 29 29.11 -8.79 18.83
CA GLY A 29 28.48 -8.16 17.67
C GLY A 29 29.23 -8.41 16.36
N VAL A 30 30.56 -8.40 16.38
CA VAL A 30 31.38 -8.70 15.21
C VAL A 30 31.32 -10.19 14.87
N VAL A 31 31.38 -11.08 15.86
CA VAL A 31 31.25 -12.53 15.65
C VAL A 31 29.86 -12.87 15.11
N THR A 32 28.79 -12.30 15.67
CA THR A 32 27.45 -12.50 15.11
C THR A 32 27.33 -11.90 13.72
N TRP A 33 27.94 -10.76 13.42
CA TRP A 33 27.94 -10.18 12.07
C TRP A 33 28.76 -11.01 11.06
N LEU A 34 29.89 -11.59 11.48
CA LEU A 34 30.72 -12.47 10.65
C LEU A 34 30.06 -13.85 10.40
N HIS A 35 29.25 -14.33 11.35
CA HIS A 35 28.45 -15.55 11.19
C HIS A 35 27.01 -15.28 10.74
N TYR A 36 26.65 -14.01 10.49
CA TYR A 36 25.35 -13.67 9.93
C TYR A 36 25.40 -13.97 8.44
N ASP A 37 25.06 -15.20 8.09
CA ASP A 37 24.73 -15.54 6.71
C ASP A 37 23.60 -14.62 6.26
N VAL A 38 23.92 -13.71 5.33
CA VAL A 38 22.92 -12.96 4.61
C VAL A 38 22.08 -13.98 3.85
N PRO A 39 20.79 -14.17 4.17
CA PRO A 39 19.97 -15.09 3.40
C PRO A 39 19.97 -14.56 1.96
N GLU A 40 20.50 -15.40 1.06
CA GLU A 40 20.41 -15.17 -0.37
C GLU A 40 18.97 -14.82 -0.70
N LYS A 41 18.77 -13.66 -1.33
CA LYS A 41 17.46 -13.14 -1.71
C LYS A 41 16.65 -14.29 -2.28
N ALA A 42 15.48 -14.57 -1.69
CA ALA A 42 14.56 -15.56 -2.22
C ALA A 42 14.37 -15.30 -3.73
N GLU A 43 14.95 -16.16 -4.57
CA GLU A 43 14.77 -16.08 -6.01
C GLU A 43 13.29 -16.35 -6.28
N THR A 44 12.53 -15.29 -6.55
CA THR A 44 11.23 -15.43 -7.22
C THR A 44 11.50 -16.04 -8.59
N LYS A 45 11.29 -17.35 -8.70
CA LYS A 45 11.43 -18.10 -9.96
C LYS A 45 10.58 -17.42 -11.04
N LYS A 46 11.24 -16.70 -11.96
CA LYS A 46 10.56 -15.99 -13.04
C LYS A 46 9.86 -17.03 -13.90
N ALA A 47 8.54 -16.90 -14.06
CA ALA A 47 7.76 -17.86 -14.81
C ALA A 47 8.24 -17.94 -16.27
N ASP A 48 8.29 -19.15 -16.81
CA ASP A 48 8.67 -19.43 -18.20
C ASP A 48 7.74 -18.68 -19.18
N PRO A 49 8.28 -17.91 -20.16
CA PRO A 49 7.48 -17.19 -21.14
C PRO A 49 6.47 -18.05 -21.90
N ASN A 50 6.82 -19.30 -22.21
CA ASN A 50 5.93 -20.21 -22.94
C ASN A 50 4.75 -20.65 -22.05
N THR A 51 5.01 -20.86 -20.77
CA THR A 51 3.98 -21.11 -19.76
C THR A 51 3.01 -19.93 -19.64
N ILE A 52 3.50 -18.69 -19.62
CA ILE A 52 2.65 -17.48 -19.60
C ILE A 52 1.82 -17.39 -20.87
N ALA A 53 2.42 -17.63 -22.04
CA ALA A 53 1.71 -17.59 -23.32
C ALA A 53 0.52 -18.58 -23.33
N ARG A 54 0.74 -19.82 -22.90
CA ARG A 54 -0.32 -20.84 -22.76
C ARG A 54 -1.37 -20.47 -21.70
N MET A 55 -0.96 -19.79 -20.63
CA MET A 55 -1.89 -19.25 -19.63
C MET A 55 -2.67 -18.01 -20.14
N CYS A 56 -2.32 -17.43 -21.28
CA CYS A 56 -2.96 -16.23 -21.81
C CYS A 56 -3.67 -16.43 -23.14
N GLU A 57 -3.52 -17.59 -23.76
CA GLU A 57 -4.30 -18.01 -24.91
C GLU A 57 -5.81 -17.79 -24.66
N GLY A 58 -6.47 -17.09 -25.59
CA GLY A 58 -7.88 -16.72 -25.48
C GLY A 58 -8.21 -15.62 -24.45
N ARG A 59 -7.23 -15.11 -23.70
CA ARG A 59 -7.45 -14.25 -22.51
C ARG A 59 -6.63 -12.95 -22.54
N TYR A 60 -6.06 -12.60 -23.68
CA TYR A 60 -5.31 -11.36 -23.82
C TYR A 60 -6.20 -10.13 -23.68
N ILE A 61 -5.76 -9.17 -22.88
CA ILE A 61 -6.48 -7.93 -22.59
C ILE A 61 -5.65 -6.77 -23.13
N TYR A 62 -6.24 -5.97 -24.02
CA TYR A 62 -5.68 -4.69 -24.42
C TYR A 62 -6.35 -3.57 -23.63
N MET A 63 -5.54 -2.79 -22.94
CA MET A 63 -5.99 -1.66 -22.13
C MET A 63 -5.59 -0.35 -22.82
N TYR A 64 -6.56 0.52 -23.05
CA TYR A 64 -6.30 1.83 -23.66
C TYR A 64 -5.56 2.76 -22.71
N ASP A 65 -4.51 3.42 -23.20
CA ASP A 65 -3.90 4.55 -22.51
C ASP A 65 -4.71 5.82 -22.83
N LEU A 66 -5.48 6.28 -21.85
CA LEU A 66 -6.31 7.48 -21.99
C LEU A 66 -5.55 8.72 -21.51
N PRO A 67 -5.86 9.91 -22.08
CA PRO A 67 -5.43 11.18 -21.51
C PRO A 67 -5.80 11.26 -20.03
N ALA A 68 -4.84 11.67 -19.18
CA ALA A 68 -4.94 11.59 -17.72
C ALA A 68 -6.21 12.23 -17.14
N ARG A 69 -6.74 13.28 -17.78
CA ARG A 69 -8.00 13.97 -17.41
C ARG A 69 -9.21 13.04 -17.28
N PHE A 70 -9.17 11.87 -17.94
CA PHE A 70 -10.26 10.89 -17.95
C PHE A 70 -10.11 9.81 -16.87
N ASN A 71 -8.96 9.73 -16.19
CA ASN A 71 -8.71 8.73 -15.14
C ASN A 71 -7.72 9.18 -14.05
N LYS A 72 -6.42 9.22 -14.33
CA LYS A 72 -5.33 9.48 -13.36
C LYS A 72 -5.56 10.79 -12.63
N ASP A 73 -5.99 11.83 -13.33
CA ASP A 73 -6.29 13.15 -12.77
C ASP A 73 -7.48 13.13 -11.82
N VAL A 74 -8.47 12.27 -12.04
CA VAL A 74 -9.67 12.16 -11.20
C VAL A 74 -9.29 11.72 -9.79
N VAL A 75 -8.36 10.77 -9.70
CA VAL A 75 -7.80 10.31 -8.42
C VAL A 75 -6.84 11.35 -7.85
N ALA A 76 -5.91 11.86 -8.67
CA ALA A 76 -4.86 12.77 -8.23
C ALA A 76 -5.38 14.15 -7.75
N LYS A 77 -6.48 14.62 -8.34
CA LYS A 77 -7.11 15.91 -7.99
C LYS A 77 -8.25 15.76 -6.99
N CYS A 78 -8.49 14.55 -6.46
CA CYS A 78 -9.50 14.35 -5.42
C CYS A 78 -9.10 15.11 -4.15
N ARG A 79 -9.90 16.12 -3.77
CA ARG A 79 -9.66 16.94 -2.58
C ARG A 79 -10.87 16.84 -1.63
N GLY A 80 -10.74 16.06 -0.57
CA GLY A 80 -11.68 16.07 0.56
C GLY A 80 -13.01 15.32 0.36
N ARG A 81 -14.10 15.96 0.79
CA ARG A 81 -15.49 15.46 0.84
C ARG A 81 -16.41 16.64 0.47
N ASP A 82 -17.38 16.45 -0.40
CA ASP A 82 -18.49 17.41 -0.53
C ASP A 82 -19.62 17.07 0.45
N ASP A 83 -20.52 18.03 0.68
CA ASP A 83 -21.56 18.00 1.72
C ASP A 83 -22.59 16.87 1.55
N THR A 84 -22.46 16.05 0.50
CA THR A 84 -23.31 14.89 0.18
C THR A 84 -22.73 13.56 0.69
N GLY A 85 -21.54 13.61 1.29
CA GLY A 85 -20.94 12.45 1.94
C GLY A 85 -20.14 11.56 1.01
N GLN A 86 -19.72 12.02 -0.18
CA GLN A 86 -18.88 11.22 -1.08
C GLN A 86 -17.59 11.92 -1.60
N ARG A 87 -16.36 11.37 -1.57
CA ARG A 87 -15.74 10.23 -0.84
C ARG A 87 -14.30 9.97 -1.38
N CYS A 88 -13.33 10.90 -1.29
CA CYS A 88 -11.93 10.52 -1.67
C CYS A 88 -11.43 9.27 -0.92
N ALA A 89 -11.99 9.02 0.27
CA ALA A 89 -11.86 7.79 1.05
C ALA A 89 -12.30 6.49 0.35
N GLU A 90 -12.95 6.57 -0.81
CA GLU A 90 -13.34 5.39 -1.60
C GLU A 90 -12.42 5.10 -2.75
N LEU A 91 -11.77 6.15 -3.25
CA LEU A 91 -10.70 5.98 -4.21
C LEU A 91 -9.44 5.42 -3.53
N SER A 92 -9.38 5.40 -2.19
CA SER A 92 -8.30 4.77 -1.44
C SER A 92 -8.25 3.27 -1.70
N SER A 93 -7.10 2.65 -1.44
CA SER A 93 -6.90 1.22 -1.63
C SER A 93 -7.32 0.76 -3.03
N TRP A 94 -6.96 1.56 -4.05
CA TRP A 94 -7.30 1.31 -5.45
C TRP A 94 -8.80 1.15 -5.72
N GLY A 95 -9.64 1.93 -5.05
CA GLY A 95 -11.09 1.88 -5.26
C GLY A 95 -11.86 0.94 -4.34
N MET A 96 -11.17 0.18 -3.46
CA MET A 96 -11.84 -0.61 -2.41
C MET A 96 -12.36 0.27 -1.28
N GLY A 97 -11.78 1.45 -1.07
CA GLY A 97 -12.11 2.34 0.03
C GLY A 97 -11.40 2.00 1.33
N VAL A 98 -11.95 2.49 2.45
CA VAL A 98 -11.41 2.27 3.80
C VAL A 98 -11.73 0.86 4.30
N PRO A 99 -10.88 0.29 5.18
CA PRO A 99 -11.21 -0.97 5.87
C PRO A 99 -12.57 -0.86 6.56
N TYR A 100 -13.40 -1.89 6.38
CA TYR A 100 -14.71 -1.97 6.99
C TYR A 100 -14.56 -2.26 8.48
N ASN A 101 -15.08 -1.37 9.33
CA ASN A 101 -14.98 -1.46 10.78
C ASN A 101 -16.37 -1.38 11.44
N SER A 102 -17.20 -2.40 11.22
CA SER A 102 -18.50 -2.46 11.89
C SER A 102 -18.36 -2.93 13.34
N LYS A 103 -19.01 -2.20 14.25
CA LYS A 103 -19.17 -2.60 15.66
C LYS A 103 -20.38 -3.50 15.88
N LYS A 104 -21.14 -3.82 14.83
CA LYS A 104 -22.34 -4.65 14.98
C LYS A 104 -21.95 -6.12 15.22
N PRO A 105 -22.63 -6.83 16.14
CA PRO A 105 -22.33 -8.23 16.44
C PRO A 105 -22.42 -9.14 15.21
N GLU A 106 -23.32 -8.87 14.27
CA GLU A 106 -23.50 -9.62 13.02
C GLU A 106 -22.28 -9.58 12.08
N TYR A 107 -21.38 -8.62 12.28
CA TYR A 107 -20.12 -8.48 11.53
C TYR A 107 -18.89 -8.62 12.44
N ALA A 108 -19.04 -9.17 13.65
CA ALA A 108 -17.92 -9.44 14.53
C ALA A 108 -17.00 -10.52 13.92
N GLY A 109 -15.69 -10.25 13.92
CA GLY A 109 -14.69 -11.17 13.36
C GLY A 109 -14.46 -11.06 11.84
N VAL A 110 -15.16 -10.15 11.17
CA VAL A 110 -14.97 -9.89 9.75
C VAL A 110 -13.69 -9.09 9.53
N ALA A 111 -12.58 -9.79 9.32
CA ALA A 111 -11.30 -9.22 8.92
C ALA A 111 -11.24 -9.04 7.39
N HIS A 112 -10.47 -8.05 6.92
CA HIS A 112 -10.19 -7.83 5.49
C HIS A 112 -11.42 -7.51 4.62
N TRP A 113 -12.43 -6.84 5.16
CA TRP A 113 -13.48 -6.23 4.35
C TRP A 113 -13.17 -4.75 4.13
N TRP A 114 -13.68 -4.20 3.03
CA TRP A 114 -13.58 -2.78 2.72
C TRP A 114 -14.97 -2.19 2.46
N SER A 115 -15.11 -0.90 2.78
CA SER A 115 -16.30 -0.12 2.46
C SER A 115 -16.30 0.27 0.98
N THR A 116 -16.38 -0.73 0.11
CA THR A 116 -16.34 -0.54 -1.35
C THR A 116 -17.58 0.15 -1.84
N SER A 117 -17.41 1.00 -2.85
CA SER A 117 -18.47 1.80 -3.43
C SER A 117 -18.64 1.53 -4.91
N LEU A 118 -19.90 1.59 -5.36
CA LEU A 118 -20.22 1.50 -6.79
C LEU A 118 -19.54 2.62 -7.59
N TYR A 119 -19.26 3.77 -6.96
CA TYR A 119 -18.65 4.93 -7.60
C TYR A 119 -17.16 4.69 -7.89
N SER A 120 -16.46 3.95 -7.03
CA SER A 120 -15.04 3.64 -7.18
C SER A 120 -14.76 2.34 -7.94
N THR A 121 -15.81 1.67 -8.43
CA THR A 121 -15.70 0.34 -9.06
C THR A 121 -14.84 0.38 -10.33
N GLU A 122 -14.89 1.44 -11.13
CA GLU A 122 -14.01 1.58 -12.30
C GLU A 122 -12.52 1.67 -11.92
N LEU A 123 -12.19 2.35 -10.83
CA LEU A 123 -10.81 2.40 -10.33
C LEU A 123 -10.35 1.02 -9.83
N LEU A 124 -11.24 0.29 -9.16
CA LEU A 124 -10.99 -1.07 -8.70
C LEU A 124 -10.74 -2.03 -9.87
N LEU A 125 -11.59 -1.99 -10.89
CA LEU A 125 -11.44 -2.81 -12.09
C LEU A 125 -10.18 -2.45 -12.85
N HIS A 126 -9.89 -1.16 -13.04
CA HIS A 126 -8.65 -0.72 -13.67
C HIS A 126 -7.42 -1.25 -12.92
N HIS A 127 -7.38 -1.15 -11.59
CA HIS A 127 -6.25 -1.69 -10.83
C HIS A 127 -6.11 -3.22 -10.95
N ARG A 128 -7.22 -3.96 -10.94
CA ARG A 128 -7.17 -5.43 -11.11
C ARG A 128 -6.69 -5.81 -12.51
N LEU A 129 -7.23 -5.16 -13.54
CA LEU A 129 -6.89 -5.45 -14.93
C LEU A 129 -5.47 -4.98 -15.28
N SER A 130 -5.00 -3.86 -14.73
CA SER A 130 -3.63 -3.37 -14.92
C SER A 130 -2.56 -4.29 -14.33
N ASN A 131 -2.94 -5.19 -13.43
CA ASN A 131 -2.06 -6.21 -12.85
C ASN A 131 -2.37 -7.62 -13.38
N HIS A 132 -3.21 -7.75 -14.41
CA HIS A 132 -3.55 -9.04 -14.99
C HIS A 132 -2.36 -9.59 -15.80
N LEU A 133 -2.10 -10.89 -15.67
CA LEU A 133 -0.98 -11.57 -16.33
C LEU A 133 -1.00 -11.41 -17.86
N CYS A 134 -2.19 -11.34 -18.44
CA CYS A 134 -2.41 -11.40 -19.89
C CYS A 134 -2.62 -10.04 -20.54
N LEU A 135 -2.05 -8.97 -20.00
CA LEU A 135 -2.03 -7.68 -20.69
C LEU A 135 -1.16 -7.76 -21.96
N THR A 136 -1.68 -7.24 -23.07
CA THR A 136 -0.94 -7.13 -24.33
C THR A 136 -0.85 -5.67 -24.79
N PRO A 137 0.32 -5.21 -25.28
CA PRO A 137 0.45 -3.91 -25.94
C PRO A 137 -0.04 -3.93 -27.39
N HIS A 138 -0.39 -5.11 -27.95
CA HIS A 138 -0.81 -5.26 -29.33
C HIS A 138 -2.32 -5.50 -29.41
N ALA A 139 -3.07 -4.49 -29.83
CA ALA A 139 -4.53 -4.56 -29.98
C ALA A 139 -4.99 -5.72 -30.87
N ALA A 140 -4.22 -6.07 -31.91
CA ALA A 140 -4.55 -7.17 -32.82
C ALA A 140 -4.53 -8.57 -32.18
N GLN A 141 -3.88 -8.73 -31.02
CA GLN A 141 -3.79 -10.00 -30.29
C GLN A 141 -4.84 -10.09 -29.16
N ALA A 142 -5.60 -9.02 -28.94
CA ALA A 142 -6.51 -8.90 -27.81
C ALA A 142 -7.80 -9.68 -28.04
N HIS A 143 -8.28 -10.29 -26.96
CA HIS A 143 -9.60 -10.93 -26.89
C HIS A 143 -10.58 -10.07 -26.10
N LEU A 144 -10.08 -9.20 -25.23
CA LEU A 144 -10.84 -8.21 -24.47
C LEU A 144 -10.20 -6.84 -24.61
N PHE A 145 -11.04 -5.82 -24.83
CA PHE A 145 -10.64 -4.42 -24.83
C PHE A 145 -11.19 -3.75 -23.57
N TYR A 146 -10.33 -3.07 -22.81
CA TYR A 146 -10.72 -2.34 -21.61
C TYR A 146 -10.37 -0.86 -21.71
N VAL A 147 -11.33 0.01 -21.42
CA VAL A 147 -11.20 1.47 -21.44
C VAL A 147 -11.30 1.99 -20.01
N PRO A 148 -10.19 2.37 -19.35
CA PRO A 148 -10.19 2.79 -17.95
C PRO A 148 -10.69 4.23 -17.78
N PHE A 149 -11.99 4.46 -17.97
CA PHE A 149 -12.63 5.78 -17.88
C PHE A 149 -13.44 5.92 -16.59
N TYR A 150 -13.29 7.03 -15.85
CA TYR A 150 -13.88 7.21 -14.51
C TYR A 150 -15.00 8.28 -14.48
N PRO A 151 -16.12 8.11 -15.20
CA PRO A 151 -17.13 9.16 -15.36
C PRO A 151 -17.79 9.54 -14.02
N VAL A 152 -18.06 8.53 -13.18
CA VAL A 152 -18.82 8.72 -11.92
C VAL A 152 -17.97 9.37 -10.82
N CYS A 153 -16.65 9.09 -10.80
CA CYS A 153 -15.70 9.75 -9.91
C CYS A 153 -15.36 11.19 -10.32
N SER A 154 -15.54 11.54 -11.60
CA SER A 154 -15.10 12.82 -12.18
C SER A 154 -15.96 14.03 -11.76
N GLY A 155 -16.94 13.86 -10.86
CA GLY A 155 -17.62 14.98 -10.23
C GLY A 155 -18.41 15.88 -11.20
N ALA A 156 -18.99 15.31 -12.26
CA ALA A 156 -19.97 16.02 -13.07
C ALA A 156 -21.27 16.22 -12.27
N ARG A 157 -21.25 17.20 -11.35
CA ARG A 157 -22.37 17.83 -10.64
C ARG A 157 -23.59 16.92 -10.37
N ALA A 158 -23.45 16.00 -9.42
CA ALA A 158 -24.62 15.42 -8.72
C ALA A 158 -25.38 16.46 -7.86
N GLY A 159 -24.83 17.67 -7.68
CA GLY A 159 -25.48 18.78 -6.96
C GLY A 159 -26.77 19.32 -7.61
N LEU A 160 -27.04 19.03 -8.88
CA LEU A 160 -28.27 19.48 -9.54
C LEU A 160 -29.52 18.68 -9.13
N LEU A 161 -29.39 17.43 -8.67
CA LEU A 161 -30.54 16.61 -8.29
C LEU A 161 -30.90 16.71 -6.80
N GLN A 162 -29.95 17.05 -5.92
CA GLN A 162 -30.25 17.21 -4.48
C GLN A 162 -30.85 18.58 -4.12
N HIS A 163 -30.65 19.62 -4.95
CA HIS A 163 -31.26 20.93 -4.69
C HIS A 163 -32.77 20.98 -4.96
N HIS A 164 -33.33 20.05 -5.73
CA HIS A 164 -34.78 20.01 -5.99
C HIS A 164 -35.60 19.34 -4.88
N HIS A 165 -35.02 18.43 -4.09
CA HIS A 165 -35.74 17.76 -3.00
C HIS A 165 -35.85 18.58 -1.70
N ARG A 166 -35.10 19.68 -1.56
CA ARG A 166 -35.18 20.58 -0.38
C ARG A 166 -36.14 21.76 -0.53
N ARG A 167 -36.84 21.90 -1.66
CA ARG A 167 -37.83 22.97 -1.88
C ARG A 167 -39.29 22.48 -1.83
N VAL A 168 -39.53 21.21 -1.50
CA VAL A 168 -40.88 20.61 -1.51
C VAL A 168 -41.22 19.93 -0.16
N LEU A 169 -40.50 20.27 0.92
CA LEU A 169 -40.87 19.93 2.29
C LEU A 169 -40.74 21.16 3.17
#